data_AF-D8K4I1-F1
#
_entry.id   AF-D8K4I1-F1
#
_cell.length_a   1.000
_cell.length_b   1.000
_cell.length_c   1.000
_cell.angle_alpha   90.00
_cell.angle_beta   90.00
_cell.angle_gamma   90.00
#
_symmetry.space_group_name_H-M   'P 1'
#
loop_
_entity.id
_entity.type
_entity.pdbx_description
1 polymer ?
#
loop_
_entity_poly.entity_id
_entity_poly.type
_entity_poly.pdbx_seq_one_letter_code
_entity_poly.pdbx_strand_id
1 'polypeptide(L)'
;MTVSIWIGVVALIIGLLALDLVVLNRGARIVCVKESLVWTVTWVALALCFNVFVYFLYENNWLGWSDLASHNVSGREAAIQFLTGFLMEKSLSVDNIFVIAMIFSYLKIPVVEQQRMLLWGILGAVGLRVIMITLGVALMARFPWIAYLFGGLLLATAVKMLMTRQGNVNISRNPLLILVRKFYPVVDDFKGGYFFSTLNGSRAVTPLLLALILVVSTNLIFALDSIPAIFAVTQDPFLVFTCNVFSVLGLHALYFTIAGHVERFRYIKLSLIFILIYFAIKITLIYYYPIPNIVSLVIIGSILTLGMLASLLISPRDSDEGAAPLFNDLVVLAVLSYRQARRIVVLVLGTSVLLVGVAMIVLPGPAVVVIPIGLGILAIEFAWARRWLQKIRQTAGKIRQRIRH
;
A
#
# COMPACT_ATOMS: atom_id res chain seq x y z
N MET A 1 -0.44 -10.58 29.69
CA MET A 1 -0.90 -11.83 29.05
C MET A 1 -1.21 -11.64 27.57
N THR A 2 -1.71 -10.47 27.15
CA THR A 2 -1.85 -10.04 25.74
C THR A 2 -0.56 -10.08 24.92
N VAL A 3 0.58 -9.73 25.52
CA VAL A 3 1.91 -9.80 24.87
C VAL A 3 2.26 -11.24 24.44
N SER A 4 1.80 -12.26 25.17
CA SER A 4 2.09 -13.66 24.86
C SER A 4 1.45 -14.11 23.54
N ILE A 5 0.23 -13.65 23.25
CA ILE A 5 -0.47 -13.93 21.98
C ILE A 5 0.24 -13.22 20.83
N TRP A 6 0.64 -11.95 21.01
CA TRP A 6 1.43 -11.24 20.01
C TRP A 6 2.75 -11.95 19.70
N ILE A 7 3.48 -12.41 20.72
CA ILE A 7 4.70 -13.19 20.55
C ILE A 7 4.41 -14.49 19.78
N GLY A 8 3.36 -15.21 20.16
CA GLY A 8 2.96 -16.45 19.48
C GLY A 8 2.60 -16.24 18.00
N VAL A 9 1.84 -15.19 17.68
CA VAL A 9 1.45 -14.86 16.31
C VAL A 9 2.62 -14.36 15.49
N VAL A 10 3.49 -13.53 16.05
CA VAL A 10 4.72 -13.09 15.38
C VAL A 10 5.65 -14.28 15.12
N ALA A 11 5.81 -15.19 16.10
CA ALA A 11 6.58 -16.42 15.92
C ALA A 11 5.97 -17.32 14.83
N LEU A 12 4.65 -17.48 14.82
CA LEU A 12 3.93 -18.19 13.76
C LEU A 12 4.19 -17.56 12.39
N ILE A 13 4.05 -16.24 12.27
CA ILE A 13 4.29 -15.49 11.03
C ILE A 13 5.73 -15.66 10.55
N ILE A 14 6.71 -15.51 11.43
CA ILE A 14 8.12 -15.72 11.10
C ILE A 14 8.33 -17.17 10.64
N GLY A 15 7.71 -18.14 11.32
CA GLY A 15 7.74 -19.55 10.93
C GLY A 15 7.11 -19.81 9.57
N LEU A 16 5.97 -19.19 9.25
CA LEU A 16 5.29 -19.31 7.96
C LEU A 16 6.09 -18.64 6.84
N LEU A 17 6.68 -17.47 7.09
CA LEU A 17 7.59 -16.81 6.15
C LEU A 17 8.85 -17.64 5.93
N ALA A 18 9.41 -18.24 6.99
CA ALA A 18 10.54 -19.14 6.89
C ALA A 18 10.19 -20.43 6.13
N LEU A 19 8.97 -20.96 6.31
CA LEU A 19 8.47 -22.11 5.55
C LEU A 19 8.34 -21.74 4.08
N ASP A 20 7.72 -20.61 3.76
CA ASP A 20 7.64 -20.08 2.39
C ASP A 20 9.05 -20.01 1.79
N LEU A 21 10.03 -19.44 2.52
CA LEU A 21 11.44 -19.37 2.12
C LEU A 21 12.09 -20.75 1.88
N VAL A 22 11.97 -21.67 2.84
CA VAL A 22 12.70 -22.96 2.82
C VAL A 22 12.09 -23.93 1.82
N VAL A 23 10.76 -23.98 1.72
CA VAL A 23 10.08 -24.87 0.78
C VAL A 23 10.25 -24.37 -0.66
N LEU A 24 10.30 -23.05 -0.88
CA LEU A 24 10.51 -22.47 -2.21
C LEU A 24 11.96 -22.53 -2.69
N ASN A 25 12.95 -22.46 -1.79
CA ASN A 25 14.37 -22.49 -2.18
C ASN A 25 14.87 -23.89 -2.58
N ARG A 26 14.03 -24.93 -2.51
CA ARG A 26 14.38 -26.32 -2.85
C ARG A 26 14.36 -26.65 -4.34
N GLY A 27 13.97 -25.72 -5.22
CA GLY A 27 14.08 -25.98 -6.65
C GLY A 27 13.98 -24.71 -7.48
N ALA A 28 15.09 -24.32 -8.10
CA ALA A 28 15.13 -23.39 -9.23
C ALA A 28 14.48 -24.02 -10.50
N ARG A 29 13.25 -24.53 -10.36
CA ARG A 29 12.44 -25.07 -11.46
C ARG A 29 11.33 -24.09 -11.78
N ILE A 30 11.05 -23.97 -13.07
CA ILE A 30 9.89 -23.26 -13.61
C ILE A 30 8.65 -23.89 -12.96
N VAL A 31 8.06 -23.20 -11.99
CA VAL A 31 6.91 -23.71 -11.24
C VAL A 31 5.76 -23.93 -12.22
N CYS A 32 5.26 -25.17 -12.32
CA CYS A 32 4.13 -25.47 -13.17
C CYS A 32 2.87 -24.78 -12.61
N VAL A 33 1.97 -24.29 -13.48
CA VAL A 33 0.70 -23.63 -13.09
C VAL A 33 -0.12 -24.49 -12.10
N LYS A 34 -0.06 -25.81 -12.22
CA LYS A 34 -0.74 -26.74 -11.29
C LYS A 34 -0.14 -26.67 -9.88
N GLU A 35 1.18 -26.64 -9.78
CA GLU A 35 1.90 -26.57 -8.51
C GLU A 35 1.67 -25.22 -7.83
N SER A 36 1.71 -24.12 -8.59
CA SER A 36 1.48 -22.78 -8.07
C SER A 36 0.02 -22.57 -7.61
N LEU A 37 -0.96 -23.20 -8.27
CA LEU A 37 -2.35 -23.23 -7.82
C LEU A 37 -2.51 -23.98 -6.50
N VAL A 38 -1.89 -25.16 -6.34
CA VAL A 38 -1.93 -25.91 -5.07
C VAL A 38 -1.35 -25.07 -3.94
N TRP A 39 -0.20 -24.42 -4.16
CA TRP A 39 0.36 -23.50 -3.18
C TRP A 39 -0.59 -22.35 -2.83
N THR A 40 -1.20 -21.73 -3.82
CA THR A 40 -2.17 -20.64 -3.61
C THR A 40 -3.35 -21.12 -2.76
N VAL A 41 -3.93 -22.28 -3.06
CA VAL A 41 -5.04 -22.87 -2.29
C VAL A 41 -4.60 -23.18 -0.86
N THR A 42 -3.42 -23.75 -0.66
CA THR A 42 -2.87 -24.04 0.68
C THR A 42 -2.73 -22.77 1.53
N TRP A 43 -2.21 -21.68 0.96
CA TRP A 43 -2.07 -20.40 1.67
C TRP A 43 -3.43 -19.78 2.00
N VAL A 44 -4.40 -19.87 1.10
CA VAL A 44 -5.78 -19.42 1.36
C VAL A 44 -6.44 -20.27 2.46
N ALA A 45 -6.30 -21.60 2.40
CA ALA A 45 -6.83 -22.49 3.42
C ALA A 45 -6.22 -22.20 4.80
N LEU A 46 -4.92 -21.93 4.86
CA LEU A 46 -4.24 -21.53 6.10
C LEU A 46 -4.79 -20.22 6.67
N ALA A 47 -5.06 -19.22 5.82
CA ALA A 47 -5.69 -17.97 6.24
C ALA A 47 -7.12 -18.20 6.75
N LEU A 48 -7.89 -19.11 6.16
CA LEU A 48 -9.22 -19.49 6.65
C LEU A 48 -9.15 -20.25 7.99
N CYS A 49 -8.17 -21.13 8.17
CA CYS A 49 -7.92 -21.76 9.48
C CYS A 49 -7.55 -20.72 10.54
N PHE A 50 -6.72 -19.72 10.18
CA PHE A 50 -6.42 -18.61 11.07
C PHE A 50 -7.65 -17.76 11.38
N ASN A 51 -8.57 -17.59 10.43
CA ASN A 51 -9.85 -16.92 10.68
C ASN A 51 -10.71 -17.64 11.72
N VAL A 52 -10.73 -18.98 11.70
CA VAL A 52 -11.38 -19.79 12.75
C VAL A 52 -10.68 -19.61 14.09
N PHE A 53 -9.34 -19.55 14.10
CA PHE A 53 -8.60 -19.21 15.31
C PHE A 53 -8.97 -17.82 15.85
N VAL A 54 -9.09 -16.80 14.99
CA VAL A 54 -9.53 -15.45 15.37
C VAL A 54 -10.94 -15.48 15.99
N TYR A 55 -11.87 -16.24 15.41
CA TYR A 55 -13.20 -16.43 15.98
C TYR A 55 -13.13 -16.92 17.43
N PHE A 56 -12.42 -18.02 17.68
CA PHE A 56 -12.30 -18.58 19.03
C PHE A 56 -11.48 -17.71 19.98
N LEU A 57 -10.46 -17.01 19.48
CA LEU A 57 -9.64 -16.11 20.28
C LEU A 57 -10.48 -14.97 20.88
N TYR A 58 -11.34 -14.37 20.05
CA TYR A 58 -12.20 -13.25 20.47
C TYR A 58 -13.45 -13.71 21.24
N GLU A 59 -14.03 -14.86 20.89
CA GLU A 59 -15.22 -15.39 21.59
C GLU A 59 -14.90 -15.93 22.99
N ASN A 60 -13.84 -16.73 23.12
CA ASN A 60 -13.50 -17.40 24.38
C ASN A 60 -12.56 -16.58 25.27
N ASN A 61 -12.18 -15.37 24.84
CA ASN A 61 -11.26 -14.49 25.54
C ASN A 61 -9.98 -15.23 26.03
N TRP A 62 -9.33 -15.98 25.14
CA TRP A 62 -8.16 -16.76 25.52
C TRP A 62 -7.05 -15.85 26.09
N LEU A 63 -6.49 -16.25 27.24
CA LEU A 63 -5.37 -15.53 27.91
C LEU A 63 -5.68 -14.06 28.28
N GLY A 64 -6.95 -13.70 28.49
CA GLY A 64 -7.35 -12.32 28.84
C GLY A 64 -7.14 -11.34 27.68
N TRP A 65 -7.32 -11.80 26.44
CA TRP A 65 -7.20 -11.00 25.22
C TRP A 65 -8.16 -9.81 25.17
N SER A 66 -9.33 -9.89 25.79
CA SER A 66 -10.40 -8.89 25.79
C SER A 66 -10.28 -7.79 26.86
N ASP A 67 -9.27 -7.82 27.73
CA ASP A 67 -9.12 -6.85 28.84
C ASP A 67 -8.61 -5.46 28.38
N LEU A 68 -8.32 -5.27 27.09
CA LEU A 68 -8.09 -3.93 26.53
C LEU A 68 -9.43 -3.25 26.23
N ALA A 69 -9.55 -1.98 26.63
CA ALA A 69 -10.69 -1.07 26.41
C ALA A 69 -11.17 -0.89 24.94
N SER A 70 -10.53 -1.57 23.98
CA SER A 70 -10.81 -1.56 22.54
C SER A 70 -11.54 -2.81 22.02
N HIS A 71 -11.83 -3.83 22.83
CA HIS A 71 -12.29 -5.16 22.38
C HIS A 71 -13.74 -5.49 22.76
N ASN A 72 -14.71 -4.63 22.41
CA ASN A 72 -16.15 -4.96 22.48
C ASN A 72 -16.66 -5.73 21.23
N VAL A 73 -15.77 -6.43 20.52
CA VAL A 73 -16.08 -7.08 19.24
C VAL A 73 -16.31 -8.56 19.48
N SER A 74 -17.50 -9.07 19.10
CA SER A 74 -17.81 -10.50 19.18
C SER A 74 -16.87 -11.35 18.31
N GLY A 75 -16.67 -12.63 18.64
CA GLY A 75 -15.82 -13.51 17.84
C GLY A 75 -16.27 -13.61 16.38
N ARG A 76 -17.59 -13.62 16.16
CA ARG A 76 -18.17 -13.58 14.82
C ARG A 76 -17.79 -12.31 14.07
N GLU A 77 -17.85 -11.16 14.72
CA GLU A 77 -17.54 -9.89 14.08
C GLU A 77 -16.04 -9.76 13.77
N ALA A 78 -15.16 -10.21 14.68
CA ALA A 78 -13.71 -10.27 14.44
C ALA A 78 -13.37 -11.17 13.25
N ALA A 79 -14.01 -12.34 13.12
CA ALA A 79 -13.81 -13.23 11.98
C ALA A 79 -14.31 -12.62 10.66
N ILE A 80 -15.44 -11.89 10.68
CA ILE A 80 -15.92 -11.18 9.49
C ILE A 80 -14.97 -10.04 9.13
N GLN A 81 -14.46 -9.29 10.11
CA GLN A 81 -13.47 -8.22 9.90
C GLN A 81 -12.17 -8.79 9.31
N PHE A 82 -11.63 -9.88 9.88
CA PHE A 82 -10.45 -10.54 9.35
C PHE A 82 -10.66 -11.01 7.91
N LEU A 83 -11.76 -11.72 7.63
CA LEU A 83 -12.03 -12.25 6.30
C LEU A 83 -12.27 -11.14 5.26
N THR A 84 -12.99 -10.08 5.64
CA THR A 84 -13.22 -8.90 4.79
C THR A 84 -11.90 -8.21 4.46
N GLY A 85 -11.08 -7.98 5.48
CA GLY A 85 -9.76 -7.38 5.33
C GLY A 85 -8.81 -8.25 4.52
N PHE A 86 -8.82 -9.57 4.74
CA PHE A 86 -8.02 -10.53 4.00
C PHE A 86 -8.38 -10.54 2.52
N LEU A 87 -9.65 -10.67 2.15
CA LEU A 87 -10.08 -10.69 0.75
C LEU A 87 -9.74 -9.38 0.03
N MET A 88 -9.96 -8.27 0.72
CA MET A 88 -9.63 -6.95 0.24
C MET A 88 -8.12 -6.79 -0.02
N GLU A 89 -7.29 -7.07 0.98
CA GLU A 89 -5.83 -6.97 0.87
C GLU A 89 -5.28 -7.96 -0.16
N LYS A 90 -5.87 -9.16 -0.25
CA LYS A 90 -5.50 -10.16 -1.27
C LYS A 90 -5.76 -9.62 -2.67
N SER A 91 -6.89 -8.94 -2.88
CA SER A 91 -7.28 -8.36 -4.16
C SER A 91 -6.33 -7.22 -4.57
N LEU A 92 -6.06 -6.29 -3.66
CA LEU A 92 -5.14 -5.18 -3.91
C LEU A 92 -3.70 -5.67 -4.15
N SER A 93 -3.29 -6.75 -3.47
CA SER A 93 -1.97 -7.35 -3.66
C SER A 93 -1.74 -7.94 -5.06
N VAL A 94 -2.81 -8.31 -5.79
CA VAL A 94 -2.69 -8.76 -7.20
C VAL A 94 -2.27 -7.61 -8.12
N ASP A 95 -2.75 -6.39 -7.87
CA ASP A 95 -2.30 -5.21 -8.64
C ASP A 95 -0.82 -4.93 -8.38
N ASN A 96 -0.39 -5.09 -7.13
CA ASN A 96 1.02 -4.94 -6.75
C ASN A 96 1.92 -5.91 -7.51
N ILE A 97 1.49 -7.17 -7.67
CA ILE A 97 2.21 -8.19 -8.45
C ILE A 97 2.43 -7.74 -9.89
N PHE A 98 1.42 -7.14 -10.54
CA PHE A 98 1.57 -6.68 -11.93
C PHE A 98 2.62 -5.58 -12.05
N VAL A 99 2.64 -4.61 -11.12
CA VAL A 99 3.68 -3.57 -11.14
C VAL A 99 5.07 -4.14 -10.89
N ILE A 100 5.20 -5.11 -9.98
CA ILE A 100 6.48 -5.78 -9.74
C ILE A 100 6.94 -6.56 -10.99
N ALA A 101 6.03 -7.27 -11.66
CA ALA A 101 6.35 -7.98 -12.91
C ALA A 101 6.86 -7.02 -13.99
N MET A 102 6.23 -5.85 -14.14
CA MET A 102 6.68 -4.82 -15.08
C MET A 102 8.06 -4.25 -14.71
N ILE A 103 8.34 -4.03 -13.42
CA ILE A 103 9.66 -3.59 -12.95
C ILE A 103 10.73 -4.62 -13.32
N PHE A 104 10.49 -5.91 -13.05
CA PHE A 104 11.44 -6.98 -13.36
C PHE A 104 11.66 -7.15 -14.86
N SER A 105 10.59 -7.09 -15.65
CA SER A 105 10.68 -7.17 -17.11
C SER A 105 11.48 -6.01 -17.68
N TYR A 106 11.29 -4.80 -17.16
CA TYR A 106 12.04 -3.63 -17.62
C TYR A 106 13.52 -3.69 -17.27
N LEU A 107 13.83 -4.04 -16.02
CA LEU A 107 15.22 -4.18 -15.56
C LEU A 107 15.88 -5.48 -16.06
N LYS A 108 15.16 -6.27 -16.87
CA LYS A 108 15.60 -7.55 -17.45
C LYS A 108 16.15 -8.49 -16.38
N ILE A 109 15.48 -8.57 -15.24
CA ILE A 109 15.93 -9.41 -14.11
C ILE A 109 15.68 -10.87 -14.46
N PRO A 110 16.73 -11.72 -14.40
CA PRO A 110 16.59 -13.14 -14.68
C PRO A 110 15.63 -13.79 -13.69
N VAL A 111 14.81 -14.73 -14.18
CA VAL A 111 13.73 -15.39 -13.42
C VAL A 111 14.23 -15.99 -12.09
N VAL A 112 15.46 -16.50 -12.06
CA VAL A 112 16.10 -17.07 -10.86
C VAL A 112 16.28 -16.04 -9.74
N GLU A 113 16.61 -14.78 -10.08
CA GLU A 113 16.80 -13.72 -9.08
C GLU A 113 15.47 -13.03 -8.69
N GLN A 114 14.44 -13.12 -9.52
CA GLN A 114 13.11 -12.55 -9.23
C GLN A 114 12.54 -13.12 -7.93
N GLN A 115 12.74 -14.42 -7.67
CA GLN A 115 12.27 -15.08 -6.44
C GLN A 115 12.88 -14.43 -5.20
N ARG A 116 14.21 -14.22 -5.22
CA ARG A 116 14.94 -13.57 -4.12
C ARG A 116 14.49 -12.13 -3.95
N MET A 117 14.28 -11.39 -5.05
CA MET A 117 13.81 -10.00 -4.99
C MET A 117 12.39 -9.89 -4.45
N LEU A 118 11.49 -10.80 -4.81
CA LEU A 118 10.12 -10.84 -4.27
C LEU A 118 10.12 -11.05 -2.76
N LEU A 119 10.95 -11.96 -2.26
CA LEU A 119 11.07 -12.24 -0.83
C LEU A 119 11.55 -11.02 -0.04
N TRP A 120 12.65 -10.39 -0.46
CA TRP A 120 13.15 -9.17 0.17
C TRP A 120 12.14 -8.01 0.05
N GLY A 121 11.43 -7.92 -1.09
CA GLY A 121 10.36 -6.94 -1.30
C GLY A 121 9.17 -7.15 -0.35
N ILE A 122 8.76 -8.40 -0.13
CA ILE A 122 7.68 -8.78 0.79
C ILE A 122 8.08 -8.47 2.23
N LEU A 123 9.27 -8.88 2.67
CA LEU A 123 9.76 -8.59 4.02
C LEU A 123 9.83 -7.08 4.29
N GLY A 124 10.35 -6.32 3.33
CA GLY A 124 10.39 -4.86 3.40
C GLY A 124 8.97 -4.25 3.46
N ALA A 125 8.05 -4.74 2.64
CA ALA A 125 6.67 -4.26 2.60
C ALA A 125 5.92 -4.55 3.92
N VAL A 126 6.05 -5.75 4.48
CA VAL A 126 5.44 -6.11 5.76
C VAL A 126 5.96 -5.20 6.88
N GLY A 127 7.27 -4.97 6.94
CA GLY A 127 7.87 -4.05 7.92
C GLY A 127 7.35 -2.61 7.81
N LEU A 128 7.29 -2.07 6.59
CA LEU A 128 6.72 -0.74 6.34
C LEU A 128 5.23 -0.67 6.72
N ARG A 129 4.47 -1.74 6.43
CA ARG A 129 3.05 -1.81 6.79
C ARG A 129 2.85 -1.82 8.29
N VAL A 130 3.66 -2.52 9.09
CA VAL A 130 3.59 -2.46 10.56
C VAL A 130 3.73 -1.01 11.05
N ILE A 131 4.70 -0.27 10.50
CA ILE A 131 4.92 1.14 10.86
C ILE A 131 3.70 1.98 10.48
N MET A 132 3.21 1.86 9.24
CA MET A 132 2.07 2.64 8.76
C MET A 132 0.76 2.30 9.46
N ILE A 133 0.52 1.03 9.80
CA ILE A 133 -0.66 0.59 10.54
C ILE A 133 -0.64 1.19 11.94
N THR A 134 0.50 1.07 12.64
CA THR A 134 0.65 1.62 14.00
C THR A 134 0.44 3.13 14.00
N LEU A 135 1.06 3.84 13.05
CA LEU A 135 0.87 5.29 12.89
C LEU A 135 -0.58 5.62 12.50
N GLY A 136 -1.18 4.87 11.60
CA GLY A 136 -2.53 5.08 11.09
C GLY A 136 -3.60 4.90 12.17
N VAL A 137 -3.49 3.85 12.99
CA VAL A 137 -4.39 3.63 14.14
C VAL A 137 -4.22 4.77 15.15
N ALA A 138 -2.99 5.14 15.50
CA ALA A 138 -2.73 6.23 16.44
C ALA A 138 -3.27 7.58 15.94
N LEU A 139 -3.18 7.83 14.64
CA LEU A 139 -3.73 9.01 13.98
C LEU A 139 -5.26 9.02 14.01
N MET A 140 -5.89 7.92 13.59
CA MET A 140 -7.35 7.75 13.59
C MET A 140 -7.96 7.91 14.98
N ALA A 141 -7.31 7.35 16.01
CA ALA A 141 -7.77 7.45 17.39
C ALA A 141 -7.74 8.89 17.94
N ARG A 142 -6.81 9.73 17.46
CA ARG A 142 -6.65 11.12 17.91
C ARG A 142 -7.42 12.12 17.06
N PHE A 143 -7.62 11.83 15.78
CA PHE A 143 -8.15 12.76 14.80
C PHE A 143 -9.27 12.10 13.98
N PRO A 144 -10.54 12.22 14.40
CA PRO A 144 -11.67 11.60 13.71
C PRO A 144 -11.80 12.03 12.24
N TRP A 145 -11.43 13.27 11.92
CA TRP A 145 -11.51 13.77 10.55
C TRP A 145 -10.57 13.07 9.55
N ILE A 146 -9.58 12.31 10.04
CA ILE A 146 -8.67 11.52 9.19
C ILE A 146 -9.44 10.46 8.39
N ALA A 147 -10.59 9.98 8.88
CA ALA A 147 -11.46 9.10 8.11
C ALA A 147 -11.90 9.73 6.78
N TYR A 148 -12.25 11.02 6.78
CA TYR A 148 -12.64 11.74 5.54
C TYR A 148 -11.47 11.95 4.60
N LEU A 149 -10.27 12.21 5.15
CA LEU A 149 -9.05 12.32 4.37
C LEU A 149 -8.73 11.00 3.67
N PHE A 150 -8.81 9.90 4.41
CA PHE A 150 -8.63 8.55 3.91
C PHE A 150 -9.67 8.20 2.86
N GLY A 151 -10.94 8.51 3.09
CA GLY A 151 -12.00 8.36 2.08
C GLY A 151 -11.74 9.16 0.81
N GLY A 152 -11.33 10.42 0.94
CA GLY A 152 -10.97 11.27 -0.18
C GLY A 152 -9.77 10.75 -0.98
N LEU A 153 -8.75 10.20 -0.30
CA LEU A 153 -7.59 9.59 -0.94
C LEU A 153 -8.00 8.36 -1.76
N LEU A 154 -8.79 7.45 -1.19
CA LEU A 154 -9.29 6.26 -1.88
C LEU A 154 -10.13 6.60 -3.11
N LEU A 155 -11.03 7.59 -2.97
CA LEU A 155 -11.84 8.06 -4.09
C LEU A 155 -10.97 8.67 -5.19
N ALA A 156 -9.97 9.48 -4.81
CA ALA A 156 -9.03 10.07 -5.76
C ALA A 156 -8.24 9.01 -6.53
N THR A 157 -7.77 7.95 -5.85
CA THR A 157 -7.11 6.82 -6.52
C THR A 157 -8.05 6.13 -7.49
N ALA A 158 -9.27 5.79 -7.05
CA ALA A 158 -10.23 5.10 -7.90
C ALA A 158 -10.63 5.92 -9.14
N VAL A 159 -10.88 7.22 -8.97
CA VAL A 159 -11.18 8.14 -10.08
C VAL A 159 -9.99 8.27 -11.02
N LYS A 160 -8.76 8.39 -10.48
CA LYS A 160 -7.55 8.42 -11.31
C LYS A 160 -7.42 7.13 -12.14
N MET A 161 -7.71 5.97 -11.55
CA MET A 161 -7.69 4.69 -12.26
C MET A 161 -8.77 4.62 -13.36
N LEU A 162 -9.95 5.22 -13.17
CA LEU A 162 -11.01 5.31 -14.18
C LEU A 162 -10.67 6.27 -15.33
N MET A 163 -10.09 7.43 -14.99
CA MET A 163 -9.74 8.47 -15.95
C MET A 163 -8.51 8.11 -16.79
N THR A 164 -7.64 7.26 -16.24
CA THR A 164 -6.53 6.67 -16.99
C THR A 164 -7.07 5.61 -17.93
N ARG A 165 -7.67 6.04 -19.05
CA ARG A 165 -7.93 5.14 -20.17
C ARG A 165 -6.58 4.63 -20.68
N GLN A 166 -6.46 3.33 -20.93
CA GLN A 166 -5.31 2.67 -21.55
C GLN A 166 -5.14 3.11 -23.02
N GLY A 167 -4.98 4.42 -23.24
CA GLY A 167 -4.75 5.03 -24.54
C GLY A 167 -3.30 5.49 -24.61
N ASN A 168 -2.61 5.04 -25.65
CA ASN A 168 -1.21 5.29 -25.98
C ASN A 168 -0.78 6.74 -25.67
N VAL A 169 -0.17 6.96 -24.50
CA VAL A 169 0.63 8.16 -24.27
C VAL A 169 1.91 7.94 -25.05
N ASN A 170 2.14 8.74 -26.10
CA ASN A 170 3.38 8.68 -26.86
C ASN A 170 4.54 9.20 -26.00
N ILE A 171 5.50 8.32 -25.79
CA ILE A 171 6.61 8.47 -24.86
C ILE A 171 7.86 8.49 -25.72
N SER A 172 8.32 9.66 -26.09
CA SER A 172 9.54 9.75 -26.92
C SER A 172 10.48 10.88 -26.58
N ARG A 173 10.29 11.62 -25.49
CA ARG A 173 11.29 12.60 -25.02
C ARG A 173 11.25 12.75 -23.51
N ASN A 174 12.17 12.09 -22.79
CA ASN A 174 12.24 12.23 -21.33
C ASN A 174 13.67 12.50 -20.80
N PRO A 175 13.91 13.63 -20.11
CA PRO A 175 15.18 13.97 -19.46
C PRO A 175 15.58 13.07 -18.26
N LEU A 176 14.70 12.18 -17.80
CA LEU A 176 15.01 11.20 -16.74
C LEU A 176 15.95 10.08 -17.20
N LEU A 177 15.91 9.71 -18.49
CA LEU A 177 16.91 8.82 -19.11
C LEU A 177 18.31 9.43 -19.06
N ILE A 178 18.40 10.77 -19.14
CA ILE A 178 19.66 11.52 -19.05
C ILE A 178 20.12 11.59 -17.58
N LEU A 179 19.20 11.77 -16.62
CA LEU A 179 19.55 11.90 -15.20
C LEU A 179 19.99 10.57 -14.56
N VAL A 180 19.35 9.45 -14.91
CA VAL A 180 19.76 8.12 -14.41
C VAL A 180 21.09 7.70 -15.03
N ARG A 181 21.29 7.93 -16.34
CA ARG A 181 22.61 7.76 -16.98
C ARG A 181 23.67 8.71 -16.44
N LYS A 182 23.29 9.85 -15.86
CA LYS A 182 24.20 10.84 -15.28
C LYS A 182 24.70 10.47 -13.88
N PHE A 183 23.94 9.68 -13.12
CA PHE A 183 24.33 9.31 -11.75
C PHE A 183 24.96 7.92 -11.62
N TYR A 184 24.68 6.98 -12.54
CA TYR A 184 25.34 5.68 -12.56
C TYR A 184 25.55 5.18 -13.99
N PRO A 185 26.77 4.76 -14.38
CA PRO A 185 26.96 3.95 -15.58
C PRO A 185 26.26 2.60 -15.36
N VAL A 186 25.17 2.36 -16.09
CA VAL A 186 24.52 1.05 -16.12
C VAL A 186 25.47 0.12 -16.88
N VAL A 187 26.09 -0.81 -16.17
CA VAL A 187 26.97 -1.81 -16.77
C VAL A 187 26.08 -2.93 -17.30
N ASP A 188 26.14 -3.20 -18.60
CA ASP A 188 25.37 -4.26 -19.27
C ASP A 188 25.82 -5.68 -18.87
N ASP A 189 26.90 -5.82 -18.09
CA ASP A 189 27.52 -7.10 -17.78
C ASP A 189 27.11 -7.62 -16.39
N PHE A 190 26.20 -8.60 -16.41
CA PHE A 190 25.73 -9.34 -15.24
C PHE A 190 26.86 -10.24 -14.70
N LYS A 191 27.55 -9.82 -13.64
CA LYS A 191 28.45 -10.70 -12.85
C LYS A 191 27.92 -10.94 -11.45
N GLY A 192 26.98 -11.88 -11.35
CA GLY A 192 26.61 -12.56 -10.10
C GLY A 192 25.51 -11.90 -9.24
N GLY A 193 24.84 -12.71 -8.40
CA GLY A 193 23.70 -12.36 -7.53
C GLY A 193 24.05 -11.53 -6.28
N TYR A 194 24.98 -10.58 -6.41
CA TYR A 194 25.38 -9.65 -5.35
C TYR A 194 24.67 -8.31 -5.53
N PHE A 195 24.19 -7.70 -4.44
CA PHE A 195 23.52 -6.38 -4.48
C PHE A 195 24.47 -5.22 -4.82
N PHE A 196 25.78 -5.43 -4.67
CA PHE A 196 26.83 -4.46 -4.96
C PHE A 196 27.89 -5.12 -5.82
N SER A 197 28.27 -4.48 -6.92
CA SER A 197 29.44 -4.87 -7.71
C SER A 197 30.49 -3.76 -7.66
N THR A 198 31.75 -4.11 -7.44
CA THR A 198 32.86 -3.17 -7.61
C THR A 198 33.27 -3.15 -9.07
N LEU A 199 33.09 -2.01 -9.76
CA LEU A 199 33.63 -1.78 -11.09
C LEU A 199 34.62 -0.60 -11.00
N ASN A 200 35.86 -0.81 -11.42
CA ASN A 200 36.92 0.22 -11.43
C ASN A 200 37.09 0.97 -10.10
N GLY A 201 37.12 0.27 -8.97
CA GLY A 201 37.40 0.87 -7.66
C GLY A 201 36.26 1.70 -7.04
N SER A 202 35.09 1.79 -7.69
CA SER A 202 33.89 2.45 -7.15
C SER A 202 32.72 1.46 -6.97
N ARG A 203 31.91 1.65 -5.91
CA ARG A 203 30.74 0.81 -5.62
C ARG A 203 29.63 1.12 -6.63
N ALA A 204 29.38 0.21 -7.57
CA ALA A 204 28.27 0.33 -8.52
C ALA A 204 27.00 -0.34 -7.95
N VAL A 205 25.86 0.34 -8.10
CA VAL A 205 24.54 -0.18 -7.74
C VAL A 205 24.11 -1.20 -8.80
N THR A 206 23.79 -2.42 -8.38
CA THR A 206 23.33 -3.46 -9.30
C THR A 206 21.86 -3.26 -9.68
N PRO A 207 21.42 -3.79 -10.84
CA PRO A 207 20.01 -3.82 -11.22
C PRO A 207 19.12 -4.49 -10.16
N LEU A 208 19.66 -5.44 -9.39
CA LEU A 208 18.96 -6.11 -8.29
C LEU A 208 18.63 -5.17 -7.13
N LEU A 209 19.59 -4.33 -6.71
CA LEU A 209 19.33 -3.34 -5.67
C LEU A 209 18.34 -2.27 -6.14
N LEU A 210 18.45 -1.84 -7.40
CA LEU A 210 17.50 -0.90 -7.99
C LEU A 210 16.08 -1.48 -8.02
N ALA A 211 15.93 -2.74 -8.44
CA ALA A 211 14.65 -3.42 -8.41
C ALA A 211 14.09 -3.55 -7.00
N LEU A 212 14.92 -3.93 -6.03
CA LEU A 212 14.47 -4.04 -4.65
C LEU A 212 13.94 -2.69 -4.12
N ILE A 213 14.66 -1.60 -4.36
CA ILE A 213 14.22 -0.25 -3.97
C ILE A 213 12.91 0.11 -4.66
N LEU A 214 12.78 -0.14 -5.97
CA LEU A 214 11.56 0.15 -6.71
C LEU A 214 10.38 -0.70 -6.20
N VAL A 215 10.57 -1.99 -5.95
CA VAL A 215 9.53 -2.88 -5.42
C VAL A 215 9.06 -2.42 -4.04
N VAL A 216 9.98 -2.14 -3.11
CA VAL A 216 9.65 -1.66 -1.77
C VAL A 216 8.93 -0.30 -1.83
N SER A 217 9.41 0.61 -2.68
CA SER A 217 8.80 1.93 -2.89
C SER A 217 7.39 1.81 -3.48
N THR A 218 7.20 0.96 -4.48
CA THR A 218 5.90 0.68 -5.08
C THR A 218 4.93 0.11 -4.05
N ASN A 219 5.37 -0.83 -3.21
CA ASN A 219 4.53 -1.36 -2.13
C ASN A 219 4.14 -0.29 -1.11
N LEU A 220 5.03 0.66 -0.80
CA LEU A 220 4.70 1.81 0.06
C LEU A 220 3.61 2.69 -0.58
N ILE A 221 3.67 2.89 -1.90
CA ILE A 221 2.65 3.66 -2.62
C ILE A 221 1.31 2.94 -2.58
N PHE A 222 1.27 1.63 -2.83
CA PHE A 222 0.06 0.82 -2.72
C PHE A 222 -0.46 0.70 -1.29
N ALA A 223 0.41 0.83 -0.29
CA ALA A 223 -0.01 0.94 1.10
C ALA A 223 -0.87 2.19 1.35
N LEU A 224 -0.75 3.24 0.53
CA LEU A 224 -1.64 4.41 0.61
C LEU A 224 -3.07 4.09 0.19
N ASP A 225 -3.30 3.08 -0.64
CA ASP A 225 -4.65 2.68 -1.02
C ASP A 225 -5.18 1.56 -0.11
N SER A 226 -4.33 0.62 0.27
CA SER A 226 -4.73 -0.53 1.11
C SER A 226 -4.95 -0.16 2.58
N ILE A 227 -4.10 0.71 3.17
CA ILE A 227 -4.17 1.01 4.61
C ILE A 227 -5.39 1.88 4.99
N PRO A 228 -5.69 2.98 4.29
CA PRO A 228 -6.92 3.73 4.53
C PRO A 228 -8.16 2.85 4.39
N ALA A 229 -8.14 1.94 3.43
CA ALA A 229 -9.28 1.12 3.11
C ALA A 229 -9.46 -0.04 4.14
N ILE A 230 -8.40 -0.63 4.70
CA ILE A 230 -8.53 -1.60 5.79
C ILE A 230 -9.05 -0.96 7.08
N PHE A 231 -8.74 0.31 7.34
CA PHE A 231 -9.33 1.05 8.47
C PHE A 231 -10.84 1.30 8.33
N ALA A 232 -11.38 1.16 7.12
CA ALA A 232 -12.83 1.14 6.89
C ALA A 232 -13.46 -0.19 7.35
N VAL A 233 -12.68 -1.25 7.52
CA VAL A 233 -13.12 -2.57 7.99
C VAL A 233 -12.95 -2.68 9.50
N THR A 234 -11.75 -2.38 9.99
CA THR A 234 -11.42 -2.49 11.41
C THR A 234 -10.27 -1.56 11.79
N GLN A 235 -10.34 -1.03 13.01
CA GLN A 235 -9.27 -0.23 13.61
C GLN A 235 -8.46 -1.05 14.62
N ASP A 236 -8.76 -2.34 14.76
CA ASP A 236 -8.02 -3.27 15.61
C ASP A 236 -6.65 -3.57 14.97
N PRO A 237 -5.52 -3.12 15.58
CA PRO A 237 -4.19 -3.34 15.02
C PRO A 237 -3.87 -4.82 14.79
N PHE A 238 -4.41 -5.72 15.61
CA PHE A 238 -4.17 -7.15 15.48
C PHE A 238 -4.82 -7.72 14.22
N LEU A 239 -6.09 -7.39 13.99
CA LEU A 239 -6.81 -7.84 12.79
C LEU A 239 -6.21 -7.21 11.53
N VAL A 240 -5.93 -5.90 11.56
CA VAL A 240 -5.28 -5.19 10.43
C VAL A 240 -3.93 -5.82 10.10
N PHE A 241 -3.08 -6.09 11.10
CA PHE A 241 -1.77 -6.68 10.87
C PHE A 241 -1.84 -8.12 10.35
N THR A 242 -2.63 -8.97 11.00
CA THR A 242 -2.70 -10.39 10.66
C THR A 242 -3.32 -10.61 9.28
N CYS A 243 -4.44 -9.96 8.95
CA CYS A 243 -5.05 -10.12 7.61
C CYS A 243 -4.12 -9.65 6.50
N ASN A 244 -3.34 -8.59 6.77
CA ASN A 244 -2.37 -8.05 5.85
C ASN A 244 -1.20 -9.04 5.61
N VAL A 245 -0.63 -9.60 6.66
CA VAL A 245 0.42 -10.61 6.53
C VAL A 245 -0.08 -11.84 5.79
N PHE A 246 -1.23 -12.41 6.19
CA PHE A 246 -1.81 -13.58 5.52
C PHE A 246 -2.17 -13.31 4.05
N SER A 247 -2.56 -12.08 3.71
CA SER A 247 -2.81 -11.71 2.31
C SER A 247 -1.53 -11.73 1.45
N VAL A 248 -0.39 -11.37 2.05
CA VAL A 248 0.92 -11.30 1.39
C VAL A 248 1.59 -12.67 1.30
N LEU A 249 1.27 -13.60 2.20
CA LEU A 249 1.72 -14.99 2.09
C LEU A 249 1.23 -15.64 0.79
N GLY A 250 2.11 -16.38 0.12
CA GLY A 250 1.81 -17.04 -1.15
C GLY A 250 1.78 -16.12 -2.38
N LEU A 251 2.09 -14.82 -2.26
CA LEU A 251 2.17 -13.93 -3.42
C LEU A 251 3.24 -14.36 -4.43
N HIS A 252 4.31 -15.01 -3.98
CA HIS A 252 5.32 -15.59 -4.87
C HIS A 252 4.74 -16.67 -5.78
N ALA A 253 3.95 -17.60 -5.25
CA ALA A 253 3.28 -18.63 -6.06
C ALA A 253 2.25 -18.00 -7.02
N LEU A 254 1.54 -16.97 -6.55
CA LEU A 254 0.57 -16.24 -7.36
C LEU A 254 1.24 -15.48 -8.52
N TYR A 255 2.41 -14.88 -8.29
CA TYR A 255 3.21 -14.20 -9.31
C TYR A 255 3.47 -15.10 -10.51
N PHE A 256 3.97 -16.32 -10.31
CA PHE A 256 4.26 -17.24 -11.42
C PHE A 256 3.00 -17.77 -12.11
N THR A 257 1.90 -17.90 -11.37
CA THR A 257 0.60 -18.30 -11.94
C THR A 257 0.04 -17.21 -12.86
N ILE A 258 0.18 -15.95 -12.45
CA ILE A 258 -0.47 -14.81 -13.09
C ILE A 258 0.42 -14.16 -14.16
N ALA A 259 1.75 -14.20 -14.02
CA ALA A 259 2.69 -13.52 -14.93
C ALA A 259 2.56 -14.00 -16.39
N GLY A 260 2.15 -15.25 -16.63
CA GLY A 260 1.86 -15.77 -17.98
C GLY A 260 0.46 -15.42 -18.53
N HIS A 261 -0.41 -14.84 -17.70
CA HIS A 261 -1.82 -14.58 -18.02
C HIS A 261 -2.24 -13.13 -17.75
N VAL A 262 -1.27 -12.21 -17.61
CA VAL A 262 -1.49 -10.79 -17.28
C VAL A 262 -2.55 -10.14 -18.18
N GLU A 263 -2.52 -10.47 -19.48
CA GLU A 263 -3.42 -9.91 -20.50
C GLU A 263 -4.89 -10.32 -20.31
N ARG A 264 -5.16 -11.46 -19.66
CA ARG A 264 -6.52 -11.94 -19.42
C ARG A 264 -7.23 -11.22 -18.29
N PHE A 265 -6.50 -10.50 -17.42
CA PHE A 265 -7.03 -9.93 -16.17
C PHE A 265 -7.50 -8.47 -16.27
N ARG A 266 -7.84 -7.99 -17.48
CA ARG A 266 -8.33 -6.62 -17.71
C ARG A 266 -9.48 -6.22 -16.78
N TYR A 267 -10.39 -7.15 -16.48
CA TYR A 267 -11.55 -6.91 -15.63
C TYR A 267 -11.25 -6.92 -14.12
N ILE A 268 -10.12 -7.51 -13.69
CA ILE A 268 -9.70 -7.43 -12.28
C ILE A 268 -9.41 -5.97 -11.89
N LYS A 269 -8.77 -5.19 -12.78
CA LYS A 269 -8.53 -3.76 -12.54
C LYS A 269 -9.85 -3.00 -12.31
N LEU A 270 -10.90 -3.34 -13.04
CA LEU A 270 -12.23 -2.77 -12.87
C LEU A 270 -12.82 -3.12 -11.49
N SER A 271 -12.69 -4.38 -11.06
CA SER A 271 -13.12 -4.82 -9.72
C SER A 271 -12.43 -4.03 -8.60
N LEU A 272 -11.11 -3.80 -8.72
CA LEU A 272 -10.36 -3.03 -7.72
C LEU A 272 -10.83 -1.59 -7.60
N ILE A 273 -11.13 -0.94 -8.73
CA ILE A 273 -11.70 0.42 -8.74
C ILE A 273 -13.00 0.46 -7.95
N PHE A 274 -13.93 -0.47 -8.21
CA PHE A 274 -15.21 -0.50 -7.50
C PHE A 274 -15.04 -0.79 -6.01
N ILE A 275 -14.11 -1.68 -5.64
CA ILE A 275 -13.76 -1.95 -4.25
C ILE A 275 -13.22 -0.69 -3.56
N LEU A 276 -12.33 0.07 -4.23
CA LEU A 276 -11.78 1.32 -3.69
C LEU A 276 -12.87 2.39 -3.50
N ILE A 277 -13.77 2.57 -4.48
CA ILE A 277 -14.91 3.49 -4.35
C ILE A 277 -15.79 3.09 -3.17
N TYR A 278 -16.10 1.80 -3.05
CA TYR A 278 -16.91 1.28 -1.94
C TYR A 278 -16.26 1.60 -0.59
N PHE A 279 -14.97 1.34 -0.43
CA PHE A 279 -14.27 1.62 0.82
C PHE A 279 -14.10 3.12 1.09
N ALA A 280 -13.92 3.93 0.04
CA ALA A 280 -13.92 5.39 0.15
C ALA A 280 -15.22 5.90 0.76
N ILE A 281 -16.35 5.40 0.26
CA ILE A 281 -17.68 5.73 0.78
C ILE A 281 -17.83 5.22 2.22
N LYS A 282 -17.46 3.96 2.47
CA LYS A 282 -17.59 3.33 3.79
C LYS A 282 -16.84 4.09 4.89
N ILE A 283 -15.57 4.44 4.66
CA ILE A 283 -14.79 5.16 5.67
C ILE A 283 -15.25 6.60 5.85
N THR A 284 -15.73 7.25 4.78
CA THR A 284 -16.32 8.60 4.85
C THR A 284 -17.58 8.61 5.71
N LEU A 285 -18.38 7.53 5.64
CA LEU A 285 -19.64 7.40 6.38
C LEU A 285 -19.48 6.78 7.78
N ILE A 286 -18.25 6.49 8.23
CA ILE A 286 -17.99 5.71 9.45
C ILE A 286 -18.66 6.28 10.71
N TYR A 287 -18.83 7.61 10.80
CA TYR A 287 -19.44 8.27 11.97
C TYR A 287 -20.96 8.47 11.87
N TYR A 288 -21.52 8.48 10.66
CA TYR A 288 -22.95 8.75 10.46
C TYR A 288 -23.75 7.47 10.20
N TYR A 289 -23.20 6.60 9.36
CA TYR A 289 -23.85 5.36 8.92
C TYR A 289 -22.81 4.24 8.85
N PRO A 290 -22.51 3.57 9.98
CA PRO A 290 -21.56 2.46 10.00
C PRO A 290 -22.14 1.27 9.21
N ILE A 291 -21.57 1.02 8.03
CA ILE A 291 -21.97 -0.10 7.17
C ILE A 291 -21.46 -1.41 7.79
N PRO A 292 -22.33 -2.40 8.07
CA PRO A 292 -21.91 -3.67 8.64
C PRO A 292 -20.88 -4.40 7.77
N ASN A 293 -19.86 -5.00 8.40
CA ASN A 293 -18.77 -5.67 7.68
C ASN A 293 -19.24 -6.88 6.84
N ILE A 294 -20.33 -7.53 7.23
CA ILE A 294 -20.92 -8.62 6.42
C ILE A 294 -21.39 -8.11 5.04
N VAL A 295 -21.91 -6.88 4.98
CA VAL A 295 -22.32 -6.25 3.72
C VAL A 295 -21.08 -5.97 2.87
N SER A 296 -19.99 -5.50 3.48
CA SER A 296 -18.71 -5.33 2.78
C SER A 296 -18.20 -6.65 2.20
N LEU A 297 -18.24 -7.72 2.98
CA LEU A 297 -17.79 -9.03 2.56
C LEU A 297 -18.56 -9.52 1.32
N VAL A 298 -19.89 -9.41 1.34
CA VAL A 298 -20.76 -9.81 0.23
C VAL A 298 -20.50 -8.95 -1.00
N ILE A 299 -20.38 -7.62 -0.85
CA ILE A 299 -20.10 -6.71 -1.96
C ILE A 299 -18.75 -7.02 -2.62
N ILE A 300 -17.70 -7.16 -1.81
CA ILE A 300 -16.35 -7.46 -2.32
C ILE A 300 -16.34 -8.83 -3.00
N GLY A 301 -16.90 -9.85 -2.36
CA GLY A 301 -17.03 -11.19 -2.94
C GLY A 301 -17.77 -11.17 -4.27
N SER A 302 -18.87 -10.40 -4.37
CA SER A 302 -19.64 -10.25 -5.60
C SER A 302 -18.85 -9.53 -6.70
N ILE A 303 -18.18 -8.43 -6.38
CA ILE A 303 -17.37 -7.66 -7.34
C ILE A 303 -16.20 -8.49 -7.87
N LEU A 304 -15.54 -9.27 -7.01
CA LEU A 304 -14.43 -10.12 -7.40
C LEU A 304 -14.88 -11.32 -8.23
N THR A 305 -15.96 -12.00 -7.82
CA THR A 305 -16.50 -13.15 -8.57
C THR A 305 -17.03 -12.71 -9.93
N LEU A 306 -17.80 -11.62 -10.02
CA LEU A 306 -18.24 -11.05 -11.29
C LEU A 306 -17.06 -10.63 -12.17
N GLY A 307 -16.07 -9.96 -11.58
CA GLY A 307 -14.85 -9.56 -12.30
C GLY A 307 -14.10 -10.76 -12.86
N MET A 308 -13.92 -11.81 -12.06
CA MET A 308 -13.24 -13.04 -12.46
C MET A 308 -14.02 -13.80 -13.53
N LEU A 309 -15.34 -13.96 -13.38
CA LEU A 309 -16.21 -14.60 -14.38
C LEU A 309 -16.19 -13.83 -15.71
N ALA A 310 -16.33 -12.50 -15.66
CA ALA A 310 -16.23 -11.66 -16.86
C ALA A 310 -14.86 -11.81 -17.53
N SER A 311 -13.79 -11.90 -16.75
CA SER A 311 -12.42 -12.13 -17.22
C SER A 311 -12.22 -13.49 -17.90
N LEU A 312 -12.96 -14.52 -17.49
CA LEU A 312 -12.86 -15.87 -18.04
C LEU A 312 -13.79 -16.08 -19.25
N LEU A 313 -14.99 -15.49 -19.23
CA LEU A 313 -16.00 -15.66 -20.27
C LEU A 313 -15.75 -14.78 -21.50
N ILE A 314 -15.14 -13.61 -21.32
CA ILE A 314 -14.84 -12.68 -22.40
C ILE A 314 -13.40 -12.93 -22.86
N SER A 315 -13.24 -13.82 -23.86
CA SER A 315 -11.97 -14.02 -24.54
C SER A 315 -11.46 -12.70 -25.11
N PRO A 316 -10.14 -12.40 -25.06
CA PRO A 316 -9.58 -11.24 -25.74
C PRO A 316 -10.02 -11.28 -27.20
N ARG A 317 -10.78 -10.28 -27.63
CA ARG A 317 -11.09 -10.09 -29.04
C ARG A 317 -9.84 -9.50 -29.67
N ASP A 318 -9.31 -10.17 -30.68
CA ASP A 318 -8.18 -9.70 -31.48
C ASP A 318 -8.38 -8.24 -31.85
N SER A 319 -7.49 -7.41 -31.34
CA SER A 319 -7.09 -6.16 -31.96
C SER A 319 -5.63 -6.00 -31.62
N ASP A 320 -4.79 -6.36 -32.61
CA ASP A 320 -3.41 -5.92 -32.72
C ASP A 320 -3.32 -4.44 -32.38
N GLU A 321 -2.81 -4.13 -31.19
CA GLU A 321 -2.04 -2.91 -30.95
C GLU A 321 -0.93 -3.25 -29.96
N GLY A 322 0.22 -3.60 -30.53
CA GLY A 322 1.53 -3.11 -30.08
C GLY A 322 1.88 -3.33 -28.61
N ALA A 323 2.74 -4.32 -28.39
CA ALA A 323 3.67 -4.37 -27.27
C ALA A 323 4.13 -2.96 -26.80
N ALA A 324 3.70 -2.60 -25.58
CA ALA A 324 4.19 -1.56 -24.66
C ALA A 324 4.71 -0.21 -25.24
N PRO A 325 4.31 0.91 -24.61
CA PRO A 325 5.21 1.42 -23.58
C PRO A 325 4.45 1.96 -22.36
N LEU A 326 4.08 1.07 -21.43
CA LEU A 326 3.68 1.46 -20.06
C LEU A 326 4.88 2.03 -19.25
N PHE A 327 6.04 2.13 -19.89
CA PHE A 327 7.31 2.41 -19.27
C PHE A 327 7.49 3.87 -18.82
N ASN A 328 6.94 4.84 -19.56
CA ASN A 328 6.96 6.23 -19.08
C ASN A 328 5.97 6.42 -17.96
N ASP A 329 4.81 5.76 -17.98
CA ASP A 329 3.85 5.88 -16.89
C ASP A 329 4.42 5.28 -15.59
N LEU A 330 5.17 4.19 -15.61
CA LEU A 330 5.76 3.60 -14.40
C LEU A 330 6.85 4.46 -13.75
N VAL A 331 7.77 5.05 -14.52
CA VAL A 331 8.82 5.92 -13.99
C VAL A 331 8.26 7.29 -13.63
N VAL A 332 7.32 7.81 -14.43
CA VAL A 332 6.56 9.02 -14.10
C VAL A 332 5.69 8.77 -12.87
N LEU A 333 5.08 7.61 -12.67
CA LEU A 333 4.31 7.26 -11.47
C LEU A 333 5.21 7.07 -10.25
N ALA A 334 6.38 6.45 -10.37
CA ALA A 334 7.33 6.33 -9.26
C ALA A 334 7.89 7.70 -8.82
N VAL A 335 8.24 8.58 -9.78
CA VAL A 335 8.79 9.92 -9.53
C VAL A 335 7.69 10.94 -9.16
N LEU A 336 6.51 10.87 -9.78
CA LEU A 336 5.34 11.65 -9.39
C LEU A 336 4.84 11.20 -8.02
N SER A 337 4.88 9.92 -7.69
CA SER A 337 4.39 9.43 -6.41
C SER A 337 5.29 9.82 -5.25
N TYR A 338 6.63 9.91 -5.40
CA TYR A 338 7.44 10.47 -4.31
C TYR A 338 7.09 11.95 -4.03
N ARG A 339 6.97 12.76 -5.10
CA ARG A 339 6.61 14.17 -4.96
C ARG A 339 5.14 14.34 -4.53
N GLN A 340 4.23 13.48 -4.97
CA GLN A 340 2.81 13.49 -4.61
C GLN A 340 2.57 12.94 -3.22
N ALA A 341 3.18 11.82 -2.81
CA ALA A 341 3.09 11.28 -1.46
C ALA A 341 3.72 12.25 -0.46
N ARG A 342 4.89 12.84 -0.75
CA ARG A 342 5.46 13.90 0.08
C ARG A 342 4.54 15.13 0.12
N ARG A 343 3.97 15.53 -1.02
CA ARG A 343 3.02 16.66 -1.10
C ARG A 343 1.70 16.37 -0.39
N ILE A 344 1.20 15.14 -0.39
CA ILE A 344 0.01 14.69 0.32
C ILE A 344 0.32 14.61 1.81
N VAL A 345 1.42 14.00 2.23
CA VAL A 345 1.85 13.97 3.64
C VAL A 345 2.06 15.39 4.17
N VAL A 346 2.71 16.27 3.41
CA VAL A 346 2.89 17.68 3.77
C VAL A 346 1.58 18.44 3.75
N LEU A 347 0.69 18.17 2.79
CA LEU A 347 -0.66 18.75 2.75
C LEU A 347 -1.42 18.34 4.00
N VAL A 348 -1.50 17.04 4.29
CA VAL A 348 -2.19 16.46 5.44
C VAL A 348 -1.63 17.00 6.73
N LEU A 349 -0.33 16.84 7.00
CA LEU A 349 0.29 17.35 8.22
C LEU A 349 0.11 18.88 8.35
N GLY A 350 0.28 19.61 7.24
CA GLY A 350 0.16 21.05 7.23
C GLY A 350 -1.27 21.55 7.42
N THR A 351 -2.27 20.92 6.80
CA THR A 351 -3.69 21.25 6.98
C THR A 351 -4.21 20.81 8.34
N SER A 352 -3.78 19.64 8.86
CA SER A 352 -4.06 19.20 10.23
C SER A 352 -3.63 20.25 11.24
N VAL A 353 -2.36 20.66 11.18
CA VAL A 353 -1.79 21.63 12.13
C VAL A 353 -2.44 23.00 11.97
N LEU A 354 -2.78 23.41 10.74
CA LEU A 354 -3.53 24.64 10.50
C LEU A 354 -4.94 24.60 11.10
N LEU A 355 -5.69 23.51 10.90
CA LEU A 355 -7.04 23.35 11.43
C LEU A 355 -7.04 23.36 12.97
N VAL A 356 -6.07 22.69 13.59
CA VAL A 356 -5.85 22.76 15.05
C VAL A 356 -5.55 24.20 15.47
N GLY A 357 -4.68 24.89 14.74
CA GLY A 357 -4.37 26.30 15.00
C GLY A 357 -5.58 27.22 14.88
N VAL A 358 -6.46 26.99 13.91
CA VAL A 358 -7.73 27.75 13.74
C VAL A 358 -8.71 27.41 14.86
N ALA A 359 -8.84 26.14 15.24
CA ALA A 359 -9.69 25.73 16.37
C ALA A 359 -9.23 26.35 17.70
N MET A 360 -7.92 26.54 17.89
CA MET A 360 -7.33 27.26 19.04
C MET A 360 -7.56 28.78 19.03
N ILE A 361 -8.22 29.35 18.02
CA ILE A 361 -8.73 30.72 18.09
C ILE A 361 -10.01 30.76 18.94
N VAL A 362 -10.81 29.70 18.84
CA VAL A 362 -12.09 29.56 19.57
C VAL A 362 -11.86 28.93 20.95
N LEU A 363 -10.93 27.98 21.05
CA LEU A 363 -10.50 27.35 22.30
C LEU A 363 -9.28 28.11 22.83
N PRO A 364 -9.21 28.52 24.12
CA PRO A 364 -8.07 29.30 24.64
C PRO A 364 -6.76 28.50 24.51
N GLY A 365 -5.97 28.82 23.49
CA GLY A 365 -4.72 28.14 23.16
C GLY A 365 -3.80 29.00 22.29
N PRO A 366 -2.54 28.60 22.08
CA PRO A 366 -1.53 29.43 21.40
C PRO A 366 -1.69 29.42 19.86
N ALA A 367 -2.86 29.78 19.34
CA ALA A 367 -3.16 29.81 17.91
C ALA A 367 -2.17 30.66 17.10
N VAL A 368 -1.68 31.74 17.69
CA VAL A 368 -0.69 32.66 17.10
C VAL A 368 0.64 31.96 16.77
N VAL A 369 0.96 30.86 17.45
CA VAL A 369 2.16 30.06 17.22
C VAL A 369 1.88 28.88 16.29
N VAL A 370 0.74 28.21 16.47
CA VAL A 370 0.40 26.96 15.76
C VAL A 370 0.06 27.21 14.28
N ILE A 371 -0.65 28.31 13.97
CA ILE A 371 -1.03 28.65 12.59
C ILE A 371 0.20 28.89 11.69
N PRO A 372 1.22 29.69 12.10
CA PRO A 372 2.46 29.82 11.34
C PRO A 372 3.23 28.51 11.16
N ILE A 373 3.18 27.59 12.13
CA ILE A 373 3.83 26.28 12.03
C ILE A 373 3.14 25.43 10.95
N GLY A 374 1.81 25.36 10.95
CA GLY A 374 1.06 24.62 9.92
C GLY A 374 1.26 25.21 8.52
N LEU A 375 1.26 26.54 8.39
CA LEU A 375 1.64 27.23 7.16
C LEU A 375 3.10 26.97 6.75
N GLY A 376 4.01 26.84 7.72
CA GLY A 376 5.42 26.51 7.50
C GLY A 376 5.61 25.10 6.95
N ILE A 377 4.85 24.13 7.46
CA ILE A 377 4.81 22.76 6.93
C ILE A 377 4.30 22.78 5.49
N LEU A 378 3.15 23.41 5.22
CA LEU A 378 2.61 23.54 3.85
C LEU A 378 3.57 24.28 2.91
N ALA A 379 4.29 25.27 3.42
CA ALA A 379 5.22 26.07 2.63
C ALA A 379 6.37 25.24 2.03
N ILE A 380 6.69 24.06 2.58
CA ILE A 380 7.70 23.14 2.04
C ILE A 380 7.37 22.76 0.59
N GLU A 381 6.09 22.45 0.31
CA GLU A 381 5.63 21.91 -0.99
C GLU A 381 4.73 22.87 -1.78
N PHE A 382 4.13 23.86 -1.13
CA PHE A 382 3.13 24.73 -1.72
C PHE A 382 3.57 26.20 -1.75
N ALA A 383 3.69 26.77 -2.96
CA ALA A 383 4.13 28.15 -3.16
C ALA A 383 3.14 29.20 -2.62
N TRP A 384 1.84 28.89 -2.61
CA TRP A 384 0.82 29.79 -2.03
C TRP A 384 1.00 29.92 -0.51
N ALA A 385 1.27 28.81 0.20
CA ALA A 385 1.51 28.81 1.65
C ALA A 385 2.77 29.62 2.00
N ARG A 386 3.81 29.52 1.17
CA ARG A 386 5.03 30.33 1.26
C ARG A 386 4.74 31.84 1.18
N ARG A 387 3.89 32.26 0.23
CA ARG A 387 3.47 33.67 0.07
C ARG A 387 2.67 34.17 1.27
N TRP A 388 1.76 33.35 1.79
CA TRP A 388 0.98 33.67 2.99
C TRP A 388 1.84 33.79 4.25
N LEU A 389 2.77 32.85 4.45
CA LEU A 389 3.71 32.89 5.57
C LEU A 389 4.61 34.14 5.53
N GLN A 390 5.04 34.56 4.34
CA GLN A 390 5.79 35.81 4.15
C GLN A 390 4.98 37.04 4.51
N LYS A 391 3.70 37.11 4.10
CA LYS A 391 2.80 38.21 4.52
C LYS A 391 2.65 38.26 6.04
N ILE A 392 2.44 37.12 6.70
CA ILE A 392 2.31 37.06 8.16
C ILE A 392 3.59 37.54 8.86
N ARG A 393 4.77 37.10 8.39
CA ARG A 393 6.06 37.56 8.93
C ARG A 393 6.27 39.07 8.73
N GLN A 394 5.90 39.62 7.58
CA GLN A 394 6.01 41.06 7.30
C GLN A 394 5.08 41.88 8.20
N THR A 395 3.84 41.44 8.42
CA THR A 395 2.89 42.12 9.32
C THR A 395 3.36 42.06 10.77
N ALA A 396 3.85 40.90 11.23
CA ALA A 396 4.40 40.75 12.58
C ALA A 396 5.64 41.63 12.81
N GLY A 397 6.51 41.78 11.79
CA GLY A 397 7.67 42.66 11.83
C GLY A 397 7.29 44.14 11.98
N LYS A 398 6.26 44.59 11.24
CA LYS A 398 5.73 45.97 11.35
C LYS A 398 5.12 46.27 12.72
N ILE A 399 4.39 45.33 13.30
CA ILE A 399 3.81 45.45 14.64
C ILE A 399 4.92 45.54 15.70
N ARG A 400 5.95 44.69 15.60
CA ARG A 400 7.09 44.71 16.54
C ARG A 400 7.90 46.01 16.47
N GLN A 401 8.03 46.63 15.29
CA GLN A 401 8.67 47.95 15.14
C GLN A 401 7.82 49.07 15.75
N ARG A 402 6.49 48.98 15.68
CA ARG A 402 5.54 49.95 16.29
C ARG A 402 5.44 49.88 17.81
N ILE A 403 5.82 48.74 18.42
CA ILE A 403 5.81 48.55 19.88
C ILE A 403 7.17 48.94 20.50
N ARG A 404 8.22 49.05 19.67
CA ARG A 404 9.59 49.38 20.11
C ARG A 404 9.91 50.88 20.00
N HIS A 405 9.06 51.64 19.30
CA HIS A 405 8.93 53.09 19.40
C HIS A 405 7.75 53.40 20.31
#